data_AF-A0A4P9W4F0-F1
#
_entry.id   AF-A0A4P9W4F0-F1
#
_cell.length_a   1.000
_cell.length_b   1.000
_cell.length_c   1.000
_cell.angle_alpha   90.00
_cell.angle_beta   90.00
_cell.angle_gamma   90.00
#
_symmetry.space_group_name_H-M   'P 1'
#
loop_
_entity.id
_entity.type
_entity.pdbx_description
1 polymer ?
#
loop_
_entity_poly.entity_id
_entity_poly.type
_entity_poly.pdbx_seq_one_letter_code
_entity_poly.pdbx_strand_id
1 'polypeptide(L)'
;MDGNAAPMLLAPSTFEHPSSLYARERSLPFTRALAALSSAAPATPTSDPVAHIHACALAALSSPSPPAALPHAEALLDLATEQLHAVPYNRVTLQAREAYETAALLKALALAAPDPTLADEDRETARRNALKTLDMALLMSACPCHRELVMDLVVALQSPSAASPAPTPPPPHPRPRLTHPVSIAFPAPSLLSFSGHLSTRNPTPILIRSALTHWPALSTRPWSDLEYLRATAGASRTVPVELGARYTDSGWTQTLMP
;
A
#
# COMPACT_ATOMS: atom_id res chain seq x y z
N MET A 1 -9.51 59.76 -38.92
CA MET A 1 -10.38 59.06 -37.94
C MET A 1 -9.55 57.89 -37.49
N ASP A 2 -8.66 58.12 -36.53
CA ASP A 2 -7.64 57.14 -36.19
C ASP A 2 -7.78 56.86 -34.70
N GLY A 3 -8.33 55.68 -34.44
CA GLY A 3 -8.70 55.18 -33.13
C GLY A 3 -7.48 54.95 -32.25
N ASN A 4 -7.49 55.61 -31.10
CA ASN A 4 -6.52 55.41 -30.04
C ASN A 4 -6.93 54.18 -29.22
N ALA A 5 -6.30 53.03 -29.47
CA ALA A 5 -6.51 51.82 -28.69
C ALA A 5 -5.58 51.82 -27.48
N ALA A 6 -6.17 51.91 -26.28
CA ALA A 6 -5.46 51.75 -25.01
C ALA A 6 -5.05 50.27 -24.80
N PRO A 7 -3.85 49.97 -24.27
CA PRO A 7 -3.44 48.60 -24.01
C PRO A 7 -4.18 48.04 -22.78
N MET A 8 -4.83 46.89 -22.97
CA MET A 8 -5.36 46.03 -21.92
C MET A 8 -4.21 45.57 -21.01
N LEU A 9 -4.17 46.06 -19.77
CA LEU A 9 -3.36 45.49 -18.70
C LEU A 9 -3.94 44.12 -18.34
N LEU A 10 -3.33 43.05 -18.86
CA LEU A 10 -3.52 41.69 -18.37
C LEU A 10 -3.11 41.64 -16.90
N ALA A 11 -4.04 41.21 -16.04
CA ALA A 11 -3.77 40.93 -14.64
C ALA A 11 -2.60 39.94 -14.52
N PRO A 12 -1.70 40.10 -13.52
CA PRO A 12 -0.58 39.19 -13.34
C PRO A 12 -1.12 37.79 -13.06
N SER A 13 -0.82 36.86 -13.97
CA SER A 13 -0.98 35.43 -13.76
C SER A 13 -0.23 35.06 -12.48
N THR A 14 -0.95 34.64 -11.44
CA THR A 14 -0.36 34.13 -10.21
C THR A 14 0.31 32.81 -10.53
N PHE A 15 1.59 32.88 -10.87
CA PHE A 15 2.45 31.72 -11.05
C PHE A 15 2.65 31.08 -9.67
N GLU A 16 1.84 30.06 -9.35
CA GLU A 16 2.02 29.28 -8.12
C GLU A 16 3.37 28.57 -8.16
N HIS A 17 4.16 28.72 -7.09
CA HIS A 17 5.48 28.12 -6.98
C HIS A 17 5.37 26.58 -7.05
N PRO A 18 6.28 25.85 -7.73
CA PRO A 18 6.22 24.39 -7.87
C PRO A 18 6.10 23.64 -6.54
N SER A 19 6.72 24.17 -5.49
CA SER A 19 6.66 23.64 -4.12
C SER A 19 5.25 23.68 -3.50
N SER A 20 4.42 24.66 -3.90
CA SER A 20 3.04 24.82 -3.42
C SER A 20 2.11 23.78 -4.05
N LEU A 21 2.24 23.55 -5.36
CA LEU A 21 1.48 22.52 -6.07
C LEU A 21 1.84 21.12 -5.55
N TYR A 22 3.13 20.85 -5.35
CA TYR A 22 3.60 19.57 -4.81
C TYR A 22 3.11 19.31 -3.37
N ALA A 23 3.13 20.34 -2.51
CA ALA A 23 2.57 20.23 -1.16
C ALA A 23 1.05 20.00 -1.16
N ARG A 24 0.34 20.61 -2.11
CA ARG A 24 -1.11 20.47 -2.29
C ARG A 24 -1.52 19.09 -2.83
N GLU A 25 -0.73 18.53 -3.75
CA GLU A 25 -0.95 17.16 -4.26
C GLU A 25 -0.69 16.11 -3.18
N ARG A 26 0.31 16.31 -2.31
CA ARG A 26 0.57 15.41 -1.16
C ARG A 26 -0.47 15.51 -0.03
N SER A 27 -1.11 16.66 0.15
CA SER A 27 -2.15 16.83 1.19
C SER A 27 -3.54 16.34 0.75
N LEU A 28 -3.76 16.12 -0.54
CA LEU A 28 -5.04 15.66 -1.07
C LEU A 28 -5.43 14.24 -0.59
N PRO A 29 -4.55 13.22 -0.62
CA PRO A 29 -4.86 11.89 -0.06
C PRO A 29 -5.20 11.95 1.43
N PHE A 30 -4.47 12.77 2.19
CA PHE A 30 -4.71 12.97 3.61
C PHE A 30 -6.10 13.56 3.89
N THR A 31 -6.45 14.62 3.16
CA THR A 31 -7.74 15.30 3.29
C THR A 31 -8.90 14.38 2.89
N ARG A 32 -8.73 13.60 1.80
CA ARG A 32 -9.73 12.62 1.34
C ARG A 32 -9.93 11.51 2.36
N ALA A 33 -8.86 10.97 2.93
CA ALA A 33 -8.94 9.95 3.96
C ALA A 33 -9.65 10.46 5.21
N LEU A 34 -9.28 11.63 5.72
CA LEU A 34 -9.94 12.23 6.88
C LEU A 34 -11.43 12.50 6.64
N ALA A 35 -11.79 13.01 5.46
CA ALA A 35 -13.19 13.25 5.09
C ALA A 35 -14.00 11.95 5.01
N ALA A 36 -13.43 10.89 4.41
CA ALA A 36 -14.08 9.58 4.32
C ALA A 36 -14.36 9.00 5.72
N LEU A 37 -13.36 8.99 6.60
CA LEU A 37 -13.50 8.49 7.97
C LEU A 37 -14.48 9.32 8.81
N SER A 38 -14.53 10.64 8.59
CA SER A 38 -15.46 11.53 9.29
C SER A 38 -16.91 11.32 8.83
N SER A 39 -17.13 11.04 7.53
CA SER A 39 -18.47 10.77 6.99
C SER A 39 -19.11 9.49 7.52
N ALA A 40 -18.29 8.54 7.97
CA ALA A 40 -18.72 7.28 8.55
C ALA A 40 -19.00 7.37 10.06
N ALA A 41 -18.62 8.46 10.72
CA ALA A 41 -18.77 8.61 12.17
C ALA A 41 -20.22 8.96 12.57
N PRO A 42 -20.75 8.37 13.65
CA PRO A 42 -22.10 8.66 14.12
C PRO A 42 -22.22 10.12 14.61
N ALA A 43 -23.27 10.82 14.16
CA ALA A 43 -23.48 12.25 14.41
C ALA A 43 -23.92 12.61 15.84
N THR A 44 -24.14 11.63 16.71
CA THR A 44 -24.67 11.83 18.08
C THR A 44 -23.68 11.32 19.12
N PRO A 45 -23.57 11.98 20.30
CA PRO A 45 -22.71 11.51 21.37
C PRO A 45 -23.18 10.12 21.82
N THR A 46 -22.27 9.16 21.70
CA THR A 46 -22.53 7.75 21.98
C THR A 46 -22.04 7.39 23.38
N SER A 47 -22.75 6.49 24.07
CA SER A 47 -22.28 5.89 25.33
C SER A 47 -21.27 4.74 25.11
N ASP A 48 -21.05 4.32 23.86
CA ASP A 48 -20.03 3.34 23.51
C ASP A 48 -18.62 3.98 23.59
N PRO A 49 -17.73 3.45 24.45
CA PRO A 49 -16.38 3.98 24.61
C PRO A 49 -15.55 3.91 23.33
N VAL A 50 -15.75 2.90 22.47
CA VAL A 50 -14.98 2.76 21.22
C VAL A 50 -15.33 3.90 20.26
N ALA A 51 -16.63 4.14 20.05
CA ALA A 51 -17.09 5.25 19.24
C ALA A 51 -16.68 6.62 19.81
N HIS A 52 -16.61 6.76 21.14
CA HIS A 52 -16.10 7.98 21.78
C HIS A 52 -14.61 8.21 21.46
N ILE A 53 -13.76 7.20 21.63
CA ILE A 53 -12.32 7.30 21.31
C ILE A 53 -12.11 7.60 19.82
N HIS A 54 -12.90 6.96 18.95
CA HIS A 54 -12.88 7.23 17.51
C HIS A 54 -13.23 8.69 17.19
N ALA A 55 -14.28 9.24 17.81
CA ALA A 55 -14.64 10.65 17.65
C ALA A 55 -13.54 11.60 18.16
N CYS A 56 -12.91 11.28 19.30
CA CYS A 56 -11.76 12.04 19.82
C CYS A 56 -10.56 12.02 18.86
N ALA A 57 -10.25 10.87 18.25
CA ALA A 57 -9.19 10.76 17.26
C ALA A 57 -9.46 11.65 16.03
N LEU A 58 -10.68 11.60 15.48
CA LEU A 58 -11.08 12.43 14.34
C LEU A 58 -11.06 13.94 14.67
N ALA A 59 -11.53 14.31 15.86
CA ALA A 59 -11.50 15.69 16.32
C ALA A 59 -10.06 16.19 16.46
N ALA A 60 -9.16 15.37 17.01
CA ALA A 60 -7.74 15.71 17.13
C ALA A 60 -7.06 15.83 15.76
N LEU A 61 -7.34 14.93 14.80
CA LEU A 61 -6.82 15.02 13.42
C LEU A 61 -7.29 16.27 12.68
N SER A 62 -8.48 16.78 13.02
CA SER A 62 -9.04 18.01 12.46
C SER A 62 -8.60 19.27 13.20
N SER A 63 -7.87 19.12 14.32
CA SER A 63 -7.38 20.21 15.17
C SER A 63 -6.04 20.75 14.67
N PRO A 64 -5.56 21.92 15.18
CA PRO A 64 -4.24 22.43 14.84
C PRO A 64 -3.07 21.57 15.37
N SER A 65 -3.32 20.52 16.15
CA SER A 65 -2.32 19.54 16.58
C SER A 65 -2.78 18.10 16.27
N PRO A 66 -2.73 17.67 14.99
CA PRO A 66 -3.10 16.31 14.60
C PRO A 66 -2.33 15.18 15.31
N PRO A 67 -1.05 15.33 15.70
CA PRO A 67 -0.33 14.31 16.46
C PRO A 67 -1.01 13.92 17.79
N ALA A 68 -1.84 14.79 18.37
CA ALA A 68 -2.62 14.47 19.57
C ALA A 68 -3.65 13.34 19.37
N ALA A 69 -3.94 12.96 18.11
CA ALA A 69 -4.79 11.81 17.78
C ALA A 69 -4.08 10.46 18.02
N LEU A 70 -2.74 10.44 18.08
CA LEU A 70 -1.95 9.22 18.11
C LEU A 70 -2.33 8.26 19.27
N PRO A 71 -2.45 8.71 20.53
CA PRO A 71 -2.80 7.80 21.63
C PRO A 71 -4.19 7.17 21.46
N HIS A 72 -5.14 7.92 20.91
CA HIS A 72 -6.50 7.43 20.64
C HIS A 72 -6.48 6.38 19.52
N ALA A 73 -5.74 6.66 18.44
CA ALA A 73 -5.60 5.73 17.32
C ALA A 73 -4.87 4.45 17.73
N GLU A 74 -3.86 4.53 18.60
CA GLU A 74 -3.17 3.38 19.16
C GLU A 74 -4.08 2.51 20.03
N ALA A 75 -4.84 3.12 20.94
CA ALA A 75 -5.80 2.39 21.75
C ALA A 75 -6.86 1.65 20.91
N LEU A 76 -7.35 2.28 19.83
CA LEU A 76 -8.28 1.63 18.89
C LEU A 76 -7.62 0.48 18.14
N LEU A 77 -6.37 0.66 17.70
CA LEU A 77 -5.64 -0.36 16.95
C LEU A 77 -5.31 -1.57 17.83
N ASP A 78 -4.96 -1.35 19.10
CA ASP A 78 -4.72 -2.41 20.07
C ASP A 78 -5.99 -3.24 20.29
N LEU A 79 -7.13 -2.59 20.57
CA LEU A 79 -8.42 -3.26 20.70
C LEU A 79 -8.80 -4.04 19.44
N ALA A 80 -8.66 -3.44 18.26
CA ALA A 80 -8.97 -4.10 17.00
C ALA A 80 -8.03 -5.28 16.73
N THR A 81 -6.76 -5.17 17.12
CA THR A 81 -5.78 -6.27 17.06
C THR A 81 -6.24 -7.43 17.93
N GLU A 82 -6.64 -7.18 19.17
CA GLU A 82 -7.18 -8.21 20.06
C GLU A 82 -8.42 -8.89 19.45
N GLN A 83 -9.33 -8.11 18.86
CA GLN A 83 -10.52 -8.64 18.18
C GLN A 83 -10.18 -9.52 16.98
N LEU A 84 -9.18 -9.16 16.16
CA LEU A 84 -8.72 -9.98 15.05
C LEU A 84 -8.13 -11.32 15.52
N HIS A 85 -7.45 -11.33 16.67
CA HIS A 85 -6.77 -12.52 17.20
C HIS A 85 -7.64 -13.34 18.17
N ALA A 86 -8.83 -12.85 18.54
CA ALA A 86 -9.74 -13.54 19.45
C ALA A 86 -10.32 -14.84 18.85
N VAL A 87 -10.34 -14.97 17.52
CA VAL A 87 -10.87 -16.14 16.80
C VAL A 87 -10.00 -16.47 15.59
N PRO A 88 -10.05 -17.72 15.06
CA PRO A 88 -9.42 -18.04 13.78
C PRO A 88 -9.86 -17.08 12.68
N TYR A 89 -8.94 -16.67 11.80
CA TYR A 89 -9.18 -15.59 10.82
C TYR A 89 -10.42 -15.80 9.92
N ASN A 90 -10.73 -17.06 9.59
CA ASN A 90 -11.92 -17.41 8.81
C ASN A 90 -13.25 -17.13 9.53
N ARG A 91 -13.23 -16.83 10.83
CA ARG A 91 -14.38 -16.44 11.66
C ARG A 91 -14.38 -14.96 12.06
N VAL A 92 -13.33 -14.22 11.72
CA VAL A 92 -13.28 -12.78 11.97
C VAL A 92 -14.34 -12.08 11.13
N THR A 93 -15.16 -11.25 11.78
CA THR A 93 -16.25 -10.51 11.13
C THR A 93 -15.73 -9.37 10.27
N LEU A 94 -16.53 -8.91 9.29
CA LEU A 94 -16.19 -7.73 8.50
C LEU A 94 -16.04 -6.48 9.38
N GLN A 95 -16.87 -6.33 10.40
CA GLN A 95 -16.81 -5.20 11.33
C GLN A 95 -15.48 -5.14 12.09
N ALA A 96 -14.93 -6.29 12.54
CA ALA A 96 -13.63 -6.32 13.20
C ALA A 96 -12.47 -5.98 12.24
N ARG A 97 -12.57 -6.43 10.98
CA ARG A 97 -11.59 -6.07 9.92
C ARG A 97 -11.64 -4.58 9.60
N GLU A 98 -12.85 -4.02 9.50
CA GLU A 98 -13.07 -2.59 9.27
C GLU A 98 -12.60 -1.73 10.44
N ALA A 99 -12.84 -2.18 11.68
CA ALA A 99 -12.32 -1.51 12.88
C ALA A 99 -10.79 -1.44 12.88
N TYR A 100 -10.11 -2.53 12.50
CA TYR A 100 -8.66 -2.57 12.37
C TYR A 100 -8.15 -1.61 11.28
N GLU A 101 -8.74 -1.67 10.08
CA GLU A 101 -8.34 -0.80 8.98
C GLU A 101 -8.56 0.68 9.31
N THR A 102 -9.69 1.01 9.92
CA THR A 102 -10.02 2.37 10.37
C THR A 102 -9.03 2.86 11.43
N ALA A 103 -8.74 2.05 12.46
CA ALA A 103 -7.77 2.41 13.48
C ALA A 103 -6.34 2.60 12.91
N ALA A 104 -5.95 1.73 11.98
CA ALA A 104 -4.66 1.84 11.29
C ALA A 104 -4.58 3.11 10.44
N LEU A 105 -5.66 3.48 9.73
CA LEU A 105 -5.74 4.74 8.99
C LEU A 105 -5.63 5.95 9.92
N LEU A 106 -6.34 5.97 11.04
CA LEU A 106 -6.24 7.06 12.03
C LEU A 106 -4.80 7.21 12.55
N LYS A 107 -4.13 6.09 12.86
CA LYS A 107 -2.74 6.09 13.33
C LYS A 107 -1.78 6.58 12.24
N ALA A 108 -1.95 6.09 11.00
CA ALA A 108 -1.14 6.52 9.87
C ALA A 108 -1.31 8.03 9.58
N LEU A 109 -2.53 8.55 9.65
CA LEU A 109 -2.81 9.98 9.52
C LEU A 109 -2.16 10.79 10.66
N ALA A 110 -2.25 10.33 11.91
CA ALA A 110 -1.63 11.02 13.04
C ALA A 110 -0.09 11.07 12.91
N LEU A 111 0.55 9.97 12.48
CA LEU A 111 1.99 9.88 12.26
C LEU A 111 2.48 10.68 11.04
N ALA A 112 1.67 10.73 9.98
CA ALA A 112 1.99 11.45 8.75
C ALA A 112 1.69 12.94 8.81
N ALA A 113 1.03 13.41 9.87
CA ALA A 113 0.64 14.80 9.99
C ALA A 113 1.86 15.74 10.04
N PRO A 114 1.79 16.93 9.42
CA PRO A 114 2.85 17.91 9.49
C PRO A 114 3.07 18.39 10.93
N ASP A 115 4.28 18.18 11.44
CA ASP A 115 4.74 18.77 12.70
C ASP A 115 6.04 19.55 12.47
N PRO A 116 6.02 20.90 12.49
CA PRO A 116 7.20 21.71 12.25
C PRO A 116 8.23 21.63 13.38
N THR A 117 7.86 21.08 14.54
CA THR A 117 8.74 20.96 15.71
C THR A 117 9.62 19.71 15.68
N LEU A 118 9.24 18.70 14.90
CA LEU A 118 10.01 17.46 14.74
C LEU A 118 11.27 17.66 13.89
N ALA A 119 12.38 17.04 14.33
CA ALA A 119 13.58 16.93 13.51
C ALA A 119 13.31 16.08 12.26
N ASP A 120 14.13 16.26 11.21
CA ASP A 120 13.95 15.55 9.93
C ASP A 120 14.04 14.02 10.09
N GLU A 121 14.94 13.52 10.94
CA GLU A 121 15.06 12.09 11.24
C GLU A 121 13.82 11.52 11.94
N ASP A 122 13.22 12.28 12.86
CA ASP A 122 11.99 11.88 13.56
C ASP A 122 10.80 11.89 12.61
N ARG A 123 10.71 12.89 11.73
CA ARG A 123 9.70 13.00 10.69
C ARG A 123 9.76 11.83 9.71
N GLU A 124 10.96 11.48 9.26
CA GLU A 124 11.19 10.35 8.38
C GLU A 124 10.87 9.02 9.09
N THR A 125 11.20 8.90 10.38
CA THR A 125 10.82 7.73 11.20
C THR A 125 9.31 7.61 11.34
N ALA A 126 8.61 8.72 11.62
CA ALA A 126 7.14 8.76 11.69
C ALA A 126 6.51 8.37 10.34
N ARG A 127 7.05 8.85 9.21
CA ARG A 127 6.63 8.47 7.86
C ARG A 127 6.78 6.97 7.61
N ARG A 128 7.93 6.37 7.96
CA ARG A 128 8.14 4.91 7.84
C ARG A 128 7.18 4.12 8.72
N ASN A 129 6.91 4.59 9.94
CA ASN A 129 5.95 3.97 10.84
C ASN A 129 4.51 4.08 10.32
N ALA A 130 4.15 5.19 9.67
CA ALA A 130 2.86 5.35 8.99
C ALA A 130 2.72 4.35 7.83
N LEU A 131 3.75 4.22 6.97
CA LEU A 131 3.78 3.22 5.90
C LEU A 131 3.65 1.79 6.43
N LYS A 132 4.43 1.45 7.45
CA LYS A 132 4.33 0.14 8.12
C LYS A 132 2.92 -0.11 8.64
N THR A 133 2.28 0.89 9.25
CA THR A 133 0.91 0.78 9.76
C THR A 133 -0.09 0.49 8.63
N LEU A 134 0.04 1.16 7.48
CA LEU A 134 -0.78 0.92 6.30
C LEU A 134 -0.54 -0.46 5.67
N ASP A 135 0.72 -0.90 5.61
CA ASP A 135 1.07 -2.25 5.13
C ASP A 135 0.50 -3.34 6.03
N MET A 136 0.57 -3.13 7.35
CA MET A 136 -0.06 -4.03 8.32
C MET A 136 -1.59 -4.03 8.16
N ALA A 137 -2.22 -2.89 7.84
CA ALA A 137 -3.66 -2.87 7.53
C ALA A 137 -3.99 -3.77 6.33
N LEU A 138 -3.24 -3.65 5.24
CA LEU A 138 -3.41 -4.48 4.05
C LEU A 138 -3.18 -5.97 4.33
N LEU A 139 -2.19 -6.30 5.17
CA LEU A 139 -1.84 -7.68 5.53
C LEU A 139 -2.84 -8.31 6.51
N MET A 140 -3.27 -7.57 7.54
CA MET A 140 -3.99 -8.12 8.68
C MET A 140 -5.50 -8.05 8.54
N SER A 141 -6.06 -6.95 7.99
CA SER A 141 -7.51 -6.78 7.94
C SER A 141 -8.12 -7.42 6.70
N ALA A 142 -7.39 -7.40 5.57
CA ALA A 142 -7.91 -7.66 4.23
C ALA A 142 -9.31 -7.03 3.99
N CYS A 143 -9.64 -5.89 4.63
CA CYS A 143 -10.92 -5.22 4.43
C CYS A 143 -10.94 -4.61 3.03
N PRO A 144 -12.04 -4.78 2.27
CA PRO A 144 -12.18 -4.07 1.00
C PRO A 144 -12.63 -2.61 1.20
N CYS A 145 -13.02 -2.22 2.42
CA CYS A 145 -13.76 -1.00 2.71
C CYS A 145 -12.98 0.29 2.40
N HIS A 146 -11.72 0.40 2.82
CA HIS A 146 -10.89 1.58 2.60
C HIS A 146 -9.62 1.30 1.79
N ARG A 147 -9.58 0.19 1.05
CA ARG A 147 -8.39 -0.23 0.30
C ARG A 147 -7.84 0.86 -0.62
N GLU A 148 -8.70 1.59 -1.33
CA GLU A 148 -8.25 2.69 -2.20
C GLU A 148 -7.59 3.83 -1.40
N LEU A 149 -8.17 4.21 -0.26
CA LEU A 149 -7.60 5.23 0.61
C LEU A 149 -6.25 4.80 1.19
N VAL A 150 -6.14 3.53 1.60
CA VAL A 150 -4.87 2.97 2.09
C VAL A 150 -3.81 3.05 0.99
N MET A 151 -4.14 2.65 -0.25
CA MET A 151 -3.21 2.70 -1.36
C MET A 151 -2.83 4.14 -1.76
N ASP A 152 -3.78 5.08 -1.74
CA ASP A 152 -3.52 6.50 -2.00
C ASP A 152 -2.55 7.09 -0.97
N LEU A 153 -2.73 6.77 0.32
CA LEU A 153 -1.82 7.19 1.39
C LEU A 153 -0.45 6.53 1.26
N VAL A 154 -0.40 5.24 0.91
CA VAL A 154 0.86 4.54 0.64
C VAL A 154 1.64 5.24 -0.47
N VAL A 155 1.00 5.58 -1.59
CA VAL A 155 1.65 6.29 -2.70
C VAL A 155 2.11 7.68 -2.25
N ALA A 156 1.30 8.41 -1.48
CA ALA A 156 1.65 9.73 -0.97
C ALA A 156 2.86 9.71 -0.03
N LEU A 157 2.95 8.67 0.81
CA LEU A 157 3.98 8.51 1.83
C LEU A 157 5.24 7.83 1.29
N GLN A 158 5.20 7.12 0.17
CA GLN A 158 6.40 6.55 -0.45
C GLN A 158 7.38 7.69 -0.85
N SER A 159 8.58 7.65 -0.27
CA SER A 159 9.67 8.52 -0.68
C SER A 159 10.39 7.92 -1.89
N PRO A 160 10.81 8.73 -2.88
CA PRO A 160 11.71 8.27 -3.92
C PRO A 160 13.00 7.81 -3.25
N SER A 161 13.37 6.55 -3.48
CA SER A 161 14.56 5.97 -2.87
C SER A 161 15.81 6.51 -3.53
N ALA A 162 16.83 6.86 -2.74
CA ALA A 162 18.19 7.00 -3.26
C ALA A 162 18.66 5.65 -3.84
N ALA A 163 19.38 5.69 -4.96
CA ALA A 163 19.97 4.51 -5.58
C ALA A 163 20.82 3.74 -4.54
N SER A 164 20.57 2.44 -4.40
CA SER A 164 21.40 1.54 -3.60
C SER A 164 22.21 0.71 -4.58
N PRO A 165 23.46 0.35 -4.25
CA PRO A 165 24.23 -0.59 -5.06
C PRO A 165 23.40 -1.85 -5.31
N ALA A 166 23.38 -2.28 -6.57
CA ALA A 166 22.68 -3.50 -6.97
C ALA A 166 23.22 -4.69 -6.16
N PRO A 167 22.35 -5.52 -5.58
CA PRO A 167 22.79 -6.74 -4.92
C PRO A 167 23.54 -7.60 -5.93
N THR A 168 24.64 -8.22 -5.48
CA THR A 168 25.40 -9.16 -6.31
C THR A 168 24.49 -10.36 -6.62
N PRO A 169 24.34 -10.76 -7.89
CA PRO A 169 23.49 -11.90 -8.21
C PRO A 169 24.03 -13.15 -7.48
N PRO A 170 23.14 -13.97 -6.89
CA PRO A 170 23.57 -15.22 -6.27
C PRO A 170 24.27 -16.11 -7.31
N PRO A 171 25.23 -16.95 -6.88
CA PRO A 171 25.91 -17.87 -7.79
C PRO A 171 24.88 -18.77 -8.48
N PRO A 172 25.07 -19.08 -9.79
CA PRO A 172 24.12 -19.88 -10.53
C PRO A 172 23.98 -21.27 -9.89
N HIS A 173 22.77 -21.62 -9.50
CA HIS A 173 22.46 -22.98 -9.07
C HIS A 173 22.52 -23.92 -10.28
N PRO A 174 23.09 -25.14 -10.13
CA PRO A 174 23.08 -26.13 -11.20
C PRO A 174 21.63 -26.44 -11.60
N ARG A 175 21.32 -26.29 -12.88
CA ARG A 175 19.97 -26.58 -13.39
C ARG A 175 19.67 -28.07 -13.19
N PRO A 176 18.53 -28.45 -12.60
CA PRO A 176 18.18 -29.85 -12.43
C PRO A 176 18.02 -30.51 -13.81
N ARG A 177 18.49 -31.75 -13.93
CA ARG A 177 18.27 -32.56 -15.13
C ARG A 177 16.80 -32.98 -15.16
N LEU A 178 16.06 -32.55 -16.17
CA LEU A 178 14.67 -32.94 -16.36
C LEU A 178 14.60 -34.38 -16.87
N THR A 179 14.01 -35.28 -16.08
CA THR A 179 13.77 -36.69 -16.45
C THR A 179 12.45 -36.87 -17.20
N HIS A 180 11.50 -35.96 -17.00
CA HIS A 180 10.17 -35.96 -17.61
C HIS A 180 9.92 -34.57 -18.22
N PRO A 181 10.23 -34.36 -19.51
CA PRO A 181 10.05 -33.06 -20.13
C PRO A 181 8.56 -32.70 -20.24
N VAL A 182 8.24 -31.45 -19.92
CA VAL A 182 6.89 -30.90 -20.06
C VAL A 182 6.63 -30.56 -21.53
N SER A 183 5.50 -31.02 -22.08
CA SER A 183 5.11 -30.72 -23.46
C SER A 183 4.89 -29.23 -23.67
N ILE A 184 5.41 -28.70 -24.78
CA ILE A 184 5.29 -27.28 -25.11
C ILE A 184 4.09 -27.07 -26.02
N ALA A 185 3.12 -26.27 -25.58
CA ALA A 185 1.99 -25.87 -26.41
C ALA A 185 2.38 -24.62 -27.22
N PHE A 186 2.56 -24.79 -28.52
CA PHE A 186 2.82 -23.71 -29.46
C PHE A 186 2.14 -24.00 -30.82
N PRO A 187 1.24 -23.13 -31.32
CA PRO A 187 0.80 -21.87 -30.70
C PRO A 187 0.04 -22.09 -29.38
N ALA A 188 -0.19 -21.02 -28.61
CA ALA A 188 -0.96 -21.12 -27.38
C ALA A 188 -2.35 -21.73 -27.67
N PRO A 189 -2.84 -22.68 -26.84
CA PRO A 189 -4.10 -23.36 -27.10
C PRO A 189 -5.27 -22.38 -26.98
N SER A 190 -6.33 -22.61 -27.75
CA SER A 190 -7.61 -21.94 -27.49
C SER A 190 -8.17 -22.39 -26.13
N LEU A 191 -9.03 -21.57 -25.51
CA LEU A 191 -9.67 -21.94 -24.25
C LEU A 191 -10.43 -23.27 -24.35
N LEU A 192 -11.09 -23.53 -25.48
CA LEU A 192 -11.80 -24.79 -25.71
C LEU A 192 -10.83 -25.98 -25.78
N SER A 193 -9.72 -25.84 -26.50
CA SER A 193 -8.69 -26.89 -26.60
C SER A 193 -8.06 -27.18 -25.24
N PHE A 194 -7.72 -26.12 -24.50
CA PHE A 194 -7.16 -26.24 -23.15
C PHE A 194 -8.16 -26.87 -22.17
N SER A 195 -9.43 -26.45 -22.20
CA SER A 195 -10.49 -27.05 -21.39
C SER A 195 -10.72 -28.53 -21.74
N GLY A 196 -10.65 -28.89 -23.03
CA GLY A 196 -10.72 -30.27 -23.49
C GLY A 196 -9.58 -31.12 -22.94
N HIS A 197 -8.35 -30.59 -22.98
CA HIS A 197 -7.17 -31.23 -22.39
C HIS A 197 -7.33 -31.47 -20.88
N LEU A 198 -7.78 -30.45 -20.14
CA LEU A 198 -8.04 -30.55 -18.70
C LEU A 198 -9.11 -31.59 -18.34
N SER A 199 -10.05 -31.84 -19.26
CA SER A 199 -11.15 -32.81 -19.07
C SER A 199 -10.77 -34.24 -19.48
N THR A 200 -9.54 -34.48 -19.95
CA THR A 200 -9.07 -35.84 -20.26
C THR A 200 -8.89 -36.67 -18.99
N ARG A 201 -8.87 -38.00 -19.13
CA ARG A 201 -8.70 -38.91 -17.98
C ARG A 201 -7.37 -38.69 -17.24
N ASN A 202 -6.32 -38.30 -17.97
CA ASN A 202 -4.97 -38.11 -17.46
C ASN A 202 -4.36 -36.83 -18.08
N PRO A 203 -4.77 -35.63 -17.63
CA PRO A 203 -4.20 -34.40 -18.16
C PRO A 203 -2.71 -34.33 -17.81
N THR A 204 -1.87 -34.01 -18.79
CA THR A 204 -0.43 -33.83 -18.58
C THR A 204 -0.09 -32.36 -18.37
N PRO A 205 0.99 -32.03 -17.63
CA PRO A 205 1.51 -30.67 -17.59
C PRO A 205 1.84 -30.17 -19.00
N ILE A 206 1.55 -28.90 -19.27
CA ILE A 206 1.93 -28.24 -20.53
C ILE A 206 2.61 -26.89 -20.24
N LEU A 207 3.59 -26.53 -21.06
CA LEU A 207 4.25 -25.22 -21.06
C LEU A 207 3.66 -24.38 -22.18
N ILE A 208 2.90 -23.34 -21.85
CA ILE A 208 2.36 -22.40 -22.84
C ILE A 208 3.40 -21.32 -23.10
N ARG A 209 3.96 -21.30 -24.32
CA ARG A 209 4.92 -20.25 -24.72
C ARG A 209 4.20 -19.00 -25.21
N SER A 210 4.89 -17.87 -25.06
CA SER A 210 4.46 -16.56 -25.57
C SER A 210 3.14 -16.02 -24.98
N ALA A 211 2.62 -16.61 -23.92
CA ALA A 211 1.36 -16.16 -23.30
C ALA A 211 1.46 -14.76 -22.67
N LEU A 212 2.66 -14.38 -22.20
CA LEU A 212 2.89 -13.17 -21.42
C LEU A 212 3.65 -12.08 -22.20
N THR A 213 3.89 -12.24 -23.51
CA THR A 213 4.74 -11.32 -24.29
C THR A 213 4.24 -9.89 -24.34
N HIS A 214 2.94 -9.69 -24.16
CA HIS A 214 2.30 -8.38 -24.09
C HIS A 214 2.37 -7.74 -22.69
N TRP A 215 2.88 -8.44 -21.67
CA TRP A 215 2.96 -7.91 -20.31
C TRP A 215 4.01 -6.79 -20.23
N PRO A 216 3.67 -5.62 -19.67
CA PRO A 216 4.63 -4.53 -19.42
C PRO A 216 5.85 -4.98 -18.61
N ALA A 217 5.66 -5.97 -17.72
CA ALA A 217 6.70 -6.62 -16.91
C ALA A 217 7.89 -7.16 -17.72
N LEU A 218 7.69 -7.43 -19.03
CA LEU A 218 8.72 -7.91 -19.95
C LEU A 218 9.18 -6.85 -20.96
N SER A 219 8.65 -5.63 -20.89
CA SER A 219 8.92 -4.57 -21.87
C SER A 219 8.99 -3.17 -21.23
N THR A 220 7.88 -2.42 -21.22
CA THR A 220 7.84 -0.99 -20.84
C THR A 220 8.00 -0.73 -19.34
N ARG A 221 7.81 -1.75 -18.50
CA ARG A 221 7.89 -1.69 -17.03
C ARG A 221 8.61 -2.94 -16.52
N PRO A 222 9.89 -3.14 -16.90
CA PRO A 222 10.56 -4.43 -16.78
C PRO A 222 10.77 -4.79 -15.31
N TRP A 223 10.27 -5.94 -14.86
CA TRP A 223 10.47 -6.41 -13.48
C TRP A 223 11.88 -6.95 -13.23
N SER A 224 12.68 -7.12 -14.29
CA SER A 224 14.12 -7.39 -14.18
C SER A 224 14.92 -6.18 -13.75
N ASP A 225 14.37 -4.98 -13.88
CA ASP A 225 14.98 -3.74 -13.41
C ASP A 225 14.64 -3.57 -11.91
N LEU A 226 15.65 -3.78 -11.06
CA LEU A 226 15.51 -3.64 -9.62
C LEU A 226 15.29 -2.19 -9.19
N GLU A 227 15.78 -1.21 -9.95
CA GLU A 227 15.52 0.20 -9.67
C GLU A 227 14.07 0.54 -9.96
N TYR A 228 13.52 0.04 -11.08
CA TYR A 228 12.09 0.12 -11.37
C TYR A 228 11.23 -0.50 -10.26
N LEU A 229 11.57 -1.72 -9.83
CA LEU A 229 10.85 -2.40 -8.75
C LEU A 229 10.98 -1.63 -7.44
N ARG A 230 12.15 -1.10 -7.09
CA ARG A 230 12.33 -0.34 -5.86
C ARG A 230 11.60 0.99 -5.88
N ALA A 231 11.56 1.67 -7.02
CA ALA A 231 10.82 2.92 -7.20
C ALA A 231 9.30 2.68 -7.14
N THR A 232 8.82 1.57 -7.71
CA THR A 232 7.38 1.25 -7.79
C THR A 232 6.86 0.61 -6.51
N ALA A 233 7.57 -0.40 -6.00
CA ALA A 233 7.22 -1.09 -4.78
C ALA A 233 7.57 -0.26 -3.54
N GLY A 234 8.47 0.72 -3.62
CA GLY A 234 8.86 1.60 -2.52
C GLY A 234 9.88 0.96 -1.57
N ALA A 235 10.86 1.75 -1.13
CA ALA A 235 12.01 1.27 -0.34
C ALA A 235 11.76 1.16 1.18
N SER A 236 10.52 1.30 1.63
CA SER A 236 10.17 1.19 3.05
C SER A 236 8.85 0.45 3.24
N ARG A 237 8.44 -0.34 2.25
CA ARG A 237 7.20 -1.09 2.29
C ARG A 237 7.44 -2.40 3.02
N THR A 238 6.61 -2.66 4.00
CA THR A 238 6.75 -3.86 4.81
C THR A 238 6.23 -5.08 4.06
N VAL A 239 7.09 -6.07 3.86
CA VAL A 239 6.77 -7.33 3.18
C VAL A 239 7.13 -8.53 4.05
N PRO A 240 6.37 -9.64 3.95
CA PRO A 240 6.78 -10.91 4.53
C PRO A 240 7.94 -11.51 3.73
N VAL A 241 8.97 -11.94 4.43
CA VAL A 241 10.16 -12.58 3.86
C VAL A 241 10.33 -13.95 4.52
N GLU A 242 10.34 -14.98 3.69
CA GLU A 242 10.68 -16.34 4.09
C GLU A 242 12.20 -16.48 4.28
N LEU A 243 12.61 -17.07 5.40
CA LEU A 243 14.00 -17.32 5.74
C LEU A 243 14.22 -18.82 5.92
N GLY A 244 15.22 -19.36 5.22
CA GLY A 244 15.54 -20.78 5.25
C GLY A 244 15.82 -21.32 3.85
N ALA A 245 16.35 -22.55 3.76
CA ALA A 245 16.65 -23.16 2.46
C ALA A 245 15.39 -23.61 1.72
N ARG A 246 14.41 -24.16 2.44
CA ARG A 246 13.10 -24.62 1.94
C ARG A 246 12.04 -24.45 3.01
N TYR A 247 10.79 -24.22 2.62
CA TYR A 247 9.66 -24.09 3.55
C TYR A 247 9.34 -25.36 4.36
N THR A 248 9.88 -26.51 3.95
CA THR A 248 9.72 -27.79 4.65
C THR A 248 10.75 -28.02 5.75
N ASP A 249 11.81 -27.21 5.79
CA ASP A 249 12.94 -27.45 6.69
C ASP A 249 12.61 -26.93 8.09
N SER A 250 13.09 -27.60 9.13
CA SER A 250 12.86 -27.19 10.52
C SER A 250 13.46 -25.82 10.87
N GLY A 251 14.44 -25.37 10.09
CA GLY A 251 15.04 -24.04 10.21
C GLY A 251 14.30 -22.94 9.44
N TRP A 252 13.19 -23.27 8.77
CA TRP A 252 12.37 -22.27 8.09
C TRP A 252 11.64 -21.37 9.08
N THR A 253 11.59 -20.08 8.76
CA THR A 253 10.84 -19.07 9.50
C THR A 253 10.39 -17.96 8.56
N GLN A 254 9.58 -17.02 9.06
CA GLN A 254 9.13 -15.85 8.33
C GLN A 254 9.30 -14.61 9.21
N THR A 255 9.69 -13.49 8.60
CA THR A 255 9.76 -12.18 9.26
C THR A 255 9.15 -11.11 8.37
N LEU A 256 8.77 -9.98 8.96
CA LEU A 256 8.42 -8.77 8.21
C LEU A 256 9.67 -7.89 8.07
N MET A 257 9.92 -7.39 6.86
CA MET A 257 11.05 -6.52 6.55
C MET A 257 10.57 -5.30 5.74
N PRO A 258 11.19 -4.12 5.93
CA PRO A 258 10.90 -2.92 5.13
C PRO A 258 11.47 -2.98 3.71
#